data_AF-A0A068Z104-F1
#
_entry.id   AF-A0A068Z104-F1
#
_cell.length_a   1.000
_cell.length_b   1.000
_cell.length_c   1.000
_cell.angle_alpha   90.00
_cell.angle_beta   90.00
_cell.angle_gamma   90.00
#
_symmetry.space_group_name_H-M   'P 1'
#
loop_
_entity.id
_entity.type
_entity.pdbx_description
1 polymer ?
#
loop_
_entity_poly.entity_id
_entity_poly.type
_entity_poly.pdbx_seq_one_letter_code
_entity_poly.pdbx_strand_id
1 'polypeptide(L)'
;MSDISSFWDIERLVADWREGKGDLINGNDLQTAIIISLFTDRVARDDDAIEGDDRRGWWGDLGEEHNIGSRLWLLRRKKLDQPVAQKAEDYAREALQWLIIDGVVSSVMVATQIVYPHQLNMVISYQKPGSRDDTDMRFFWVWEQ
;
A
#
# COMPACT_ATOMS: atom_id res chain seq x y z
N MET A 1 15.89 -5.59 15.44
CA MET A 1 15.43 -6.93 15.02
C MET A 1 14.84 -6.74 13.64
N SER A 2 15.24 -7.54 12.65
CA SER A 2 14.73 -7.41 11.27
C SER A 2 13.40 -8.15 11.16
N ASP A 3 12.48 -7.62 10.36
CA ASP A 3 11.13 -8.16 10.19
C ASP A 3 11.09 -9.30 9.16
N ILE A 4 9.98 -10.04 9.11
CA ILE A 4 9.75 -11.07 8.08
C ILE A 4 9.56 -10.39 6.73
N SER A 5 10.29 -10.88 5.73
CA SER A 5 10.29 -10.34 4.38
C SER A 5 9.00 -10.71 3.67
N SER A 6 8.28 -9.71 3.19
CA SER A 6 7.06 -9.88 2.40
C SER A 6 7.31 -9.55 0.93
N PHE A 7 6.54 -10.18 0.04
CA PHE A 7 6.54 -9.87 -1.38
C PHE A 7 5.11 -9.69 -1.90
N TRP A 8 4.98 -8.97 -3.02
CA TRP A 8 3.72 -8.79 -3.71
C TRP A 8 3.67 -9.73 -4.91
N ASP A 9 2.69 -10.62 -4.95
CA ASP A 9 2.36 -11.44 -6.11
C ASP A 9 1.45 -10.64 -7.04
N ILE A 10 2.00 -10.24 -8.19
CA ILE A 10 1.29 -9.42 -9.18
C ILE A 10 0.17 -10.20 -9.86
N GLU A 11 0.34 -11.51 -10.07
CA GLU A 11 -0.64 -12.33 -10.78
C GLU A 11 -1.86 -12.60 -9.90
N ARG A 12 -1.63 -12.83 -8.61
CA ARG A 12 -2.69 -13.12 -7.64
C ARG A 12 -3.24 -11.90 -6.93
N LEU A 13 -2.56 -10.75 -7.04
CA LEU A 13 -2.89 -9.52 -6.32
C LEU A 13 -2.98 -9.72 -4.81
N VAL A 14 -2.02 -10.47 -4.25
CA VAL A 14 -1.90 -10.73 -2.82
C VAL A 14 -0.46 -10.52 -2.37
N ALA A 15 -0.29 -10.20 -1.09
CA ALA A 15 1.02 -10.25 -0.45
C ALA A 15 1.18 -11.56 0.30
N ASP A 16 2.40 -12.07 0.35
CA ASP A 16 2.74 -13.26 1.14
C ASP A 16 4.15 -13.12 1.73
N TRP A 17 4.48 -14.00 2.67
CA TRP A 17 5.80 -14.06 3.29
C TRP A 17 6.78 -14.83 2.41
N ARG A 18 8.05 -14.42 2.45
CA ARG A 18 9.11 -15.13 1.76
C ARG A 18 9.58 -16.31 2.57
N GLU A 19 9.45 -17.49 1.99
CA GLU A 19 9.93 -18.75 2.56
C GLU A 19 11.39 -19.03 2.18
N GLY A 20 12.17 -19.50 3.15
CA GLY A 20 13.53 -20.01 3.00
C GLY A 20 13.59 -21.53 3.14
N LYS A 21 14.78 -22.06 3.48
CA LYS A 21 14.93 -23.49 3.75
C LYS A 21 14.39 -23.84 5.15
N GLY A 22 13.08 -24.06 5.22
CA GLY A 22 12.39 -24.51 6.44
C GLY A 22 12.13 -23.41 7.47
N ASP A 23 12.20 -22.14 7.08
CA ASP A 23 11.89 -20.97 7.91
C ASP A 23 11.43 -19.80 7.03
N LEU A 24 10.94 -18.71 7.63
CA LEU A 24 10.66 -17.45 6.96
C LEU A 24 11.92 -16.59 6.85
N ILE A 25 12.07 -15.92 5.71
CA ILE A 25 13.23 -15.05 5.45
C ILE A 25 13.00 -13.70 6.13
N ASN A 26 14.00 -13.21 6.86
CA ASN A 26 14.00 -11.85 7.42
C ASN A 26 14.60 -10.82 6.44
N GLY A 27 14.22 -9.55 6.58
CA GLY A 27 14.77 -8.43 5.83
C GLY A 27 13.80 -7.79 4.85
N ASN A 28 14.28 -6.78 4.13
CA ASN A 28 13.46 -5.88 3.32
C ASN A 28 12.35 -5.19 4.13
N ASP A 29 12.66 -4.85 5.39
CA ASP A 29 11.72 -4.29 6.37
C ASP A 29 10.90 -3.12 5.81
N LEU A 30 11.52 -2.21 5.03
CA LEU A 30 10.81 -1.09 4.40
C LEU A 30 9.82 -1.54 3.32
N GLN A 31 10.18 -2.52 2.50
CA GLN A 31 9.26 -3.08 1.50
C GLN A 31 8.09 -3.79 2.19
N THR A 32 8.36 -4.57 3.24
CA THR A 32 7.31 -5.19 4.06
C THR A 32 6.39 -4.11 4.65
N ALA A 33 6.95 -3.05 5.24
CA ALA A 33 6.19 -1.95 5.80
C ALA A 33 5.32 -1.24 4.76
N ILE A 34 5.84 -0.99 3.55
CA ILE A 34 5.07 -0.41 2.44
C ILE A 34 3.92 -1.35 2.03
N ILE A 35 4.19 -2.64 1.87
CA ILE A 35 3.16 -3.63 1.51
C ILE A 35 2.04 -3.65 2.57
N ILE A 36 2.40 -3.75 3.85
CA ILE A 36 1.44 -3.77 4.96
C ILE A 36 0.62 -2.47 4.97
N SER A 37 1.29 -1.32 4.78
CA SER A 37 0.62 -0.01 4.76
C SER A 37 -0.38 0.10 3.61
N LEU A 38 -0.10 -0.46 2.44
CA LEU A 38 -1.00 -0.36 1.29
C LEU A 38 -2.12 -1.39 1.32
N PHE A 39 -1.82 -2.63 1.71
CA PHE A 39 -2.70 -3.77 1.49
C PHE A 39 -3.34 -4.33 2.77
N THR A 40 -3.17 -3.64 3.90
CA THR A 40 -4.05 -3.81 5.07
C THR A 40 -5.25 -2.88 4.94
N ASP A 41 -6.43 -3.34 5.35
CA ASP A 41 -7.64 -2.53 5.29
C ASP A 41 -7.67 -1.50 6.43
N ARG A 42 -7.55 -0.22 6.09
CA ARG A 42 -7.84 0.88 7.02
C ARG A 42 -9.35 1.13 7.06
N VAL A 43 -9.85 1.51 8.25
CA VAL A 43 -11.25 1.92 8.45
C VAL A 43 -11.62 3.07 7.49
N ALA A 44 -12.75 2.93 6.79
CA ALA A 44 -13.28 4.01 5.95
C ALA A 44 -13.65 5.24 6.80
N ARG A 45 -13.49 6.46 6.26
CA ARG A 45 -13.91 7.72 6.91
C ARG A 45 -15.42 7.91 6.80
N ASP A 46 -15.96 8.85 7.60
CA ASP A 46 -17.40 9.12 7.63
C ASP A 46 -17.94 9.67 6.30
N ASP A 47 -17.07 10.30 5.51
CA ASP A 47 -17.36 10.85 4.20
C ASP A 47 -17.05 9.90 3.03
N ASP A 48 -16.51 8.71 3.30
CA ASP A 48 -16.29 7.70 2.28
C ASP A 48 -17.58 6.96 1.92
N ALA A 49 -17.80 6.76 0.62
CA ALA A 49 -18.90 5.92 0.14
C ALA A 49 -18.54 4.44 0.30
N ILE A 50 -19.16 3.77 1.27
CA ILE A 50 -19.05 2.32 1.47
C ILE A 50 -20.24 1.57 0.85
N GLU A 51 -20.02 0.33 0.46
CA GLU A 51 -21.08 -0.59 0.04
C GLU A 51 -21.52 -1.42 1.25
N GLY A 52 -22.70 -1.13 1.80
CA GLY A 52 -23.22 -1.80 3.00
C GLY A 52 -22.93 -1.04 4.29
N ASP A 53 -22.75 -1.77 5.39
CA ASP A 53 -22.51 -1.25 6.74
C ASP A 53 -21.09 -1.55 7.27
N ASP A 54 -20.30 -2.35 6.55
CA ASP A 54 -18.93 -2.70 6.91
C ASP A 54 -17.92 -1.63 6.45
N ARG A 55 -17.30 -0.95 7.43
CA ARG A 55 -16.25 0.06 7.23
C ARG A 55 -14.84 -0.54 7.23
N ARG A 56 -14.74 -1.87 7.38
CA ARG A 56 -13.51 -2.63 7.56
C ARG A 56 -12.64 -2.04 8.66
N GLY A 57 -11.35 -2.37 8.63
CA GLY A 57 -10.36 -1.89 9.58
C GLY A 57 -9.43 -2.99 10.02
N TRP A 58 -8.35 -2.58 10.69
CA TRP A 58 -7.43 -3.46 11.34
C TRP A 58 -7.54 -3.30 12.85
N TRP A 59 -7.69 -4.42 13.55
CA TRP A 59 -7.83 -4.43 15.01
C TRP A 59 -6.59 -3.87 15.72
N GLY A 60 -5.42 -3.89 15.07
CA GLY A 60 -4.18 -3.32 15.57
C GLY A 60 -4.18 -1.78 15.64
N ASP A 61 -5.15 -1.11 15.01
CA ASP A 61 -5.27 0.36 15.08
C ASP A 61 -5.95 0.85 16.37
N LEU A 62 -6.48 -0.05 17.20
CA LEU A 62 -7.25 0.33 18.37
C LEU A 62 -6.35 0.97 19.44
N GLY A 63 -6.44 2.30 19.56
CA GLY A 63 -5.68 3.09 20.53
C GLY A 63 -4.35 3.62 20.00
N GLU A 64 -4.06 3.40 18.72
CA GLU A 64 -2.87 3.93 18.05
C GLU A 64 -3.10 5.37 17.55
N GLU A 65 -2.05 6.17 17.49
CA GLU A 65 -2.10 7.54 16.95
C GLU A 65 -2.25 7.56 15.42
N HIS A 66 -1.79 6.50 14.77
CA HIS A 66 -1.79 6.35 13.32
C HIS A 66 -2.34 4.99 12.93
N ASN A 67 -3.44 5.00 12.17
CA ASN A 67 -3.98 3.77 11.62
C ASN A 67 -3.04 3.24 10.54
N ILE A 68 -2.76 1.95 10.52
CA ILE A 68 -2.07 1.29 9.42
C ILE A 68 -3.08 0.91 8.32
N GLY A 69 -2.57 0.61 7.14
CA GLY A 69 -3.40 0.22 6.01
C GLY A 69 -3.86 1.39 5.16
N SER A 70 -4.62 1.05 4.13
CA SER A 70 -5.16 2.02 3.18
C SER A 70 -6.65 1.80 2.94
N ARG A 71 -7.26 2.77 2.27
CA ARG A 71 -8.64 2.70 1.78
C ARG A 71 -8.72 2.29 0.32
N LEU A 72 -7.66 1.71 -0.24
CA LEU A 72 -7.63 1.22 -1.64
C LEU A 72 -8.75 0.21 -1.90
N TRP A 73 -9.17 -0.55 -0.89
CA TRP A 73 -10.27 -1.49 -0.98
C TRP A 73 -11.62 -0.84 -1.37
N LEU A 74 -11.84 0.45 -1.10
CA LEU A 74 -13.02 1.20 -1.53
C LEU A 74 -13.12 1.35 -3.06
N LEU A 75 -11.98 1.22 -3.74
CA LEU A 75 -11.90 1.31 -5.19
C LEU A 75 -12.23 -0.03 -5.85
N ARG A 76 -12.31 -1.12 -5.09
CA ARG A 76 -12.63 -2.44 -5.64
C ARG A 76 -13.97 -2.39 -6.38
N ARG A 77 -14.03 -2.96 -7.59
CA ARG A 77 -15.20 -2.96 -8.50
C ARG A 77 -15.67 -1.58 -8.99
N LYS A 78 -14.93 -0.50 -8.74
CA LYS A 78 -15.21 0.79 -9.40
C LYS A 78 -14.76 0.75 -10.86
N LYS A 79 -15.40 1.54 -11.71
CA LYS A 79 -14.95 1.70 -13.09
C LYS A 79 -13.57 2.37 -13.09
N LEU A 80 -12.60 1.82 -13.82
CA LEU A 80 -11.28 2.44 -13.96
C LEU A 80 -11.40 3.73 -14.79
N ASP A 81 -11.25 4.86 -14.11
CA ASP A 81 -11.20 6.20 -14.68
C ASP A 81 -10.18 7.08 -13.95
N GLN A 82 -9.94 8.29 -14.47
CA GLN A 82 -8.95 9.21 -13.92
C GLN A 82 -9.25 9.62 -12.45
N PRO A 83 -10.51 9.91 -12.05
CA PRO A 83 -10.85 10.11 -10.65
C PRO A 83 -10.51 8.92 -9.73
N VAL A 84 -10.73 7.68 -10.17
CA VAL A 84 -10.36 6.48 -9.40
C VAL A 84 -8.84 6.35 -9.26
N ALA A 85 -8.08 6.63 -10.32
CA ALA A 85 -6.63 6.64 -10.26
C ALA A 85 -6.10 7.69 -9.27
N GLN A 86 -6.66 8.92 -9.29
CA GLN A 86 -6.30 9.97 -8.33
C GLN A 86 -6.60 9.55 -6.89
N LYS A 87 -7.78 8.95 -6.63
CA LYS A 87 -8.12 8.43 -5.30
C LYS A 87 -7.15 7.35 -4.84
N ALA A 88 -6.73 6.45 -5.75
CA ALA A 88 -5.75 5.42 -5.42
C ALA A 88 -4.42 6.04 -4.98
N GLU A 89 -3.97 7.08 -5.68
CA GLU A 89 -2.78 7.83 -5.31
C GLU A 89 -2.92 8.51 -3.94
N ASP A 90 -4.05 9.16 -3.69
CA ASP A 90 -4.31 9.86 -2.43
C ASP A 90 -4.39 8.90 -1.24
N TYR A 91 -5.06 7.75 -1.40
CA TYR A 91 -5.13 6.71 -0.36
C TYR A 91 -3.77 6.08 -0.09
N ALA A 92 -2.96 5.83 -1.12
CA ALA A 92 -1.62 5.30 -0.94
C ALA A 92 -0.67 6.32 -0.29
N ARG A 93 -0.76 7.60 -0.66
CA ARG A 93 0.03 8.68 -0.02
C ARG A 93 -0.31 8.80 1.47
N GLU A 94 -1.59 8.76 1.81
CA GLU A 94 -2.05 8.80 3.20
C GLU A 94 -1.58 7.56 3.99
N ALA A 95 -1.62 6.39 3.37
CA ALA A 95 -1.19 5.14 3.99
C ALA A 95 0.31 5.12 4.31
N LEU A 96 1.13 5.77 3.48
CA LEU A 96 2.60 5.79 3.62
C LEU A 96 3.13 6.98 4.41
N GLN A 97 2.27 7.91 4.83
CA GLN A 97 2.68 9.15 5.50
C GLN A 97 3.43 8.91 6.81
N TRP A 98 3.10 7.84 7.55
CA TRP A 98 3.76 7.50 8.81
C TRP A 98 5.25 7.20 8.63
N LEU A 99 5.67 6.64 7.48
CA LEU A 99 7.08 6.37 7.18
C LEU A 99 7.92 7.65 7.21
N ILE A 100 7.32 8.79 6.85
CA ILE A 100 7.97 10.10 6.89
C ILE A 100 7.94 10.66 8.31
N ILE A 101 6.80 10.56 9.00
CA ILE A 101 6.61 11.09 10.36
C ILE A 101 7.60 10.42 11.33
N ASP A 102 7.75 9.12 11.24
CA ASP A 102 8.66 8.32 12.08
C ASP A 102 10.12 8.39 11.61
N GLY A 103 10.40 9.10 10.52
CA GLY A 103 11.74 9.28 9.98
C GLY A 103 12.35 8.02 9.36
N VAL A 104 11.52 7.02 9.00
CA VAL A 104 11.96 5.81 8.28
C VAL A 104 12.45 6.16 6.88
N VAL A 105 11.82 7.13 6.24
CA VAL A 105 12.19 7.70 4.94
C VAL A 105 12.14 9.23 5.01
N SER A 106 12.96 9.91 4.20
CA SER A 106 12.93 11.38 4.14
C SER A 106 11.84 11.91 3.22
N SER A 107 11.43 11.13 2.22
CA SER A 107 10.35 11.47 1.30
C SER A 107 9.74 10.21 0.69
N VAL A 108 8.45 10.31 0.33
CA VAL A 108 7.71 9.32 -0.45
C VAL A 108 6.95 10.03 -1.55
N MET A 109 7.04 9.53 -2.76
CA MET A 109 6.27 9.95 -3.92
C MET A 109 5.45 8.76 -4.41
N VAL A 110 4.15 8.99 -4.60
CA VAL A 110 3.23 8.01 -5.16
C VAL A 110 2.71 8.57 -6.48
N ALA A 111 2.77 7.76 -7.53
CA ALA A 111 2.23 8.09 -8.84
C ALA A 111 1.38 6.93 -9.35
N THR A 112 0.23 7.25 -9.94
CA THR A 112 -0.63 6.26 -10.58
C THR A 112 -0.70 6.46 -12.09
N GLN A 113 -0.79 5.36 -12.84
CA GLN A 113 -0.92 5.37 -14.28
C GLN A 113 -1.94 4.34 -14.75
N ILE A 114 -2.95 4.80 -15.48
CA ILE A 114 -3.87 3.90 -16.19
C ILE A 114 -3.18 3.38 -17.45
N VAL A 115 -2.98 2.07 -17.50
CA VAL A 115 -2.57 1.36 -18.71
C VAL A 115 -3.82 0.75 -19.34
N TYR A 116 -4.18 1.31 -20.49
CA TYR A 116 -5.37 0.90 -21.22
C TYR A 116 -5.25 -0.57 -21.69
N PRO A 117 -6.33 -1.37 -21.64
CA PRO A 117 -7.70 -0.99 -21.25
C PRO A 117 -8.07 -1.15 -19.77
N HIS A 118 -7.34 -1.96 -18.98
CA HIS A 118 -7.86 -2.47 -17.70
C HIS A 118 -6.80 -2.59 -16.58
N GLN A 119 -5.74 -1.78 -16.61
CA GLN A 119 -4.68 -1.88 -15.60
C GLN A 119 -4.40 -0.53 -14.96
N LEU A 120 -4.26 -0.53 -13.63
CA LEU A 120 -3.78 0.63 -12.87
C LEU A 120 -2.41 0.28 -12.29
N ASN A 121 -1.38 0.98 -12.74
CA ASN A 121 -0.04 0.87 -12.21
C ASN A 121 0.15 1.91 -11.11
N MET A 122 0.76 1.51 -10.01
CA MET A 122 1.15 2.39 -8.92
C MET A 122 2.66 2.30 -8.73
N VAL A 123 3.34 3.44 -8.82
CA VAL A 123 4.77 3.56 -8.59
C VAL A 123 4.98 4.32 -7.30
N ILE A 124 5.80 3.76 -6.42
CA ILE A 124 6.18 4.36 -5.14
C ILE A 124 7.68 4.54 -5.14
N SER A 125 8.11 5.78 -5.13
CA SER A 125 9.52 6.16 -5.02
C SER A 125 9.77 6.74 -3.64
N TYR A 126 10.88 6.39 -3.00
CA TYR A 126 11.22 6.92 -1.68
C TYR A 126 12.72 7.18 -1.53
N GLN A 127 13.05 8.04 -0.58
CA GLN A 127 14.42 8.36 -0.21
C GLN A 127 14.73 7.91 1.21
N LYS A 128 15.85 7.22 1.41
CA LYS A 128 16.30 6.83 2.75
C LYS A 128 16.90 8.04 3.48
N PRO A 129 16.73 8.16 4.80
CA PRO A 129 17.34 9.25 5.56
C PRO A 129 18.86 9.24 5.39
N GLY A 130 19.43 10.39 5.02
CA GLY A 130 20.88 10.54 4.84
C GLY A 130 21.46 9.99 3.53
N SER A 131 20.65 9.39 2.65
CA SER A 131 21.04 9.04 1.28
C SER A 131 20.40 9.99 0.27
N ARG A 132 21.12 10.31 -0.81
CA ARG A 132 20.57 11.08 -1.95
C ARG A 132 20.08 10.17 -3.09
N ASP A 133 20.23 8.86 -2.96
CA ASP A 133 19.82 7.91 -3.98
C ASP A 133 18.35 7.54 -3.82
N ASP A 134 17.58 7.74 -4.89
CA ASP A 134 16.18 7.32 -4.97
C ASP A 134 16.09 5.79 -5.11
N THR A 135 15.20 5.15 -4.35
CA THR A 135 14.84 3.74 -4.55
C THR A 135 13.38 3.65 -4.97
N ASP A 136 13.11 2.93 -6.06
CA ASP A 136 11.77 2.75 -6.63
C ASP A 136 11.19 1.38 -6.31
N MET A 137 9.93 1.35 -5.90
CA MET A 137 9.08 0.17 -5.82
C MET A 137 7.88 0.33 -6.75
N ARG A 138 7.50 -0.74 -7.46
CA ARG A 138 6.38 -0.73 -8.41
C ARG A 138 5.37 -1.80 -8.04
N PHE A 139 4.11 -1.41 -7.94
CA PHE A 139 2.96 -2.29 -7.72
C PHE A 139 2.04 -2.23 -8.93
N PHE A 140 1.53 -3.38 -9.35
CA PHE A 140 0.65 -3.50 -10.51
C PHE A 140 -0.71 -4.03 -10.04
N TRP A 141 -1.78 -3.34 -10.43
CA TRP A 141 -3.15 -3.77 -10.15
C TRP A 141 -3.90 -4.05 -11.45
N VAL A 142 -4.35 -5.30 -11.61
CA VAL A 142 -5.12 -5.75 -12.78
C VAL A 142 -6.60 -5.74 -12.42
N TRP A 143 -7.43 -5.15 -13.29
CA TRP A 143 -8.89 -5.24 -13.17
C TRP A 143 -9.38 -6.44 -13.97
N GLU A 144 -10.03 -7.40 -13.32
CA GLU A 144 -10.71 -8.51 -13.99
C GLU A 144 -12.01 -8.04 -14.66
N GLN A 145 -12.34 -8.67 -15.80
CA GLN A 145 -13.50 -8.40 -16.64
C GLN A 145 -14.82 -8.87 -16.02
#